data_AF-A0A850G5Z9-F1
#
_entry.id   AF-A0A850G5Z9-F1
#
_cell.length_a   1.000
_cell.length_b   1.000
_cell.length_c   1.000
_cell.angle_alpha   90.00
_cell.angle_beta   90.00
_cell.angle_gamma   90.00
#
_symmetry.space_group_name_H-M   'P 1'
#
loop_
_entity.id
_entity.type
_entity.pdbx_description
1 polymer ?
#
loop_
_entity_poly.entity_id
_entity_poly.type
_entity_poly.pdbx_seq_one_letter_code
_entity_poly.pdbx_strand_id
1 'polypeptide(L)'
;MSEACYPALRFDLDRDCFVLWLRWVAMEDPPSPTDPPDQGIRVELQLNRNPVLGPTILYRRDLDAPVYLRANAARTREILRAAAAKAAALDIQVIIHGSVANAPYAALYQLRDYAGEAIDTAPVRATPLLQVQPSVPGERWHVAGQANLRVQLELAGERTHLRVL
;
A
#
# COMPACT_ATOMS: atom_id res chain seq x y z
N MET A 1 28.23 -12.45 -16.21
CA MET A 1 27.16 -12.47 -15.18
C MET A 1 26.30 -11.24 -15.42
N SER A 2 24.97 -11.38 -15.46
CA SER A 2 24.06 -10.25 -15.58
C SER A 2 23.86 -9.60 -14.20
N GLU A 3 23.98 -8.28 -14.14
CA GLU A 3 23.69 -7.50 -12.93
C GLU A 3 22.20 -7.16 -12.88
N ALA A 4 21.58 -7.25 -11.71
CA ALA A 4 20.18 -6.89 -11.54
C ALA A 4 20.02 -5.36 -11.58
N CYS A 5 19.20 -4.86 -12.51
CA CYS A 5 18.85 -3.45 -12.60
C CYS A 5 17.51 -3.21 -11.88
N TYR A 6 17.54 -2.46 -10.78
CA TYR A 6 16.32 -2.06 -10.05
C TYR A 6 15.97 -0.61 -10.38
N PRO A 7 14.68 -0.25 -10.45
CA PRO A 7 14.27 1.14 -10.60
C PRO A 7 14.66 1.96 -9.38
N ALA A 8 14.94 3.25 -9.58
CA ALA A 8 15.26 4.19 -8.52
C ALA A 8 14.00 4.90 -7.99
N LEU A 9 13.83 4.92 -6.67
CA LEU A 9 12.80 5.65 -5.95
C LEU A 9 13.44 6.77 -5.13
N ARG A 10 13.11 8.02 -5.48
CA ARG A 10 13.55 9.21 -4.75
C ARG A 10 12.49 9.63 -3.76
N PHE A 11 12.84 9.75 -2.48
CA PHE A 11 11.88 10.07 -1.42
C PHE A 11 12.35 11.25 -0.58
N ASP A 12 11.55 12.31 -0.53
CA ASP A 12 11.74 13.43 0.39
C ASP A 12 11.10 13.10 1.74
N LEU A 13 11.92 12.98 2.79
CA LEU A 13 11.44 12.54 4.10
C LEU A 13 10.47 13.51 4.77
N ASP A 14 10.46 14.78 4.39
CA ASP A 14 9.63 15.80 5.05
C ASP A 14 8.32 16.03 4.31
N ARG A 15 8.29 15.72 3.01
CA ARG A 15 7.16 16.04 2.13
C ARG A 15 6.47 14.83 1.53
N ASP A 16 7.19 13.75 1.29
CA ASP A 16 6.64 12.61 0.57
C ASP A 16 5.99 11.59 1.53
N CYS A 17 4.96 10.92 1.04
CA CYS A 17 4.27 9.86 1.76
C CYS A 17 3.81 8.77 0.80
N PHE A 18 3.54 7.58 1.36
CA PHE A 18 2.85 6.52 0.62
C PHE A 18 1.34 6.62 0.84
N VAL A 19 0.59 6.55 -0.25
CA VAL A 19 -0.87 6.47 -0.24
C VAL A 19 -1.29 5.25 -1.04
N LEU A 20 -2.12 4.40 -0.44
CA LEU A 20 -2.67 3.22 -1.07
C LEU A 20 -4.12 3.48 -1.47
N TRP A 21 -4.39 3.46 -2.76
CA TRP A 21 -5.76 3.44 -3.28
C TRP A 21 -6.30 2.03 -3.26
N LEU A 22 -7.56 1.90 -2.89
CA LEU A 22 -8.33 0.67 -2.89
C LEU A 22 -9.69 0.92 -3.55
N ARG A 23 -10.11 0.00 -4.41
CA ARG A 23 -11.46 -0.05 -4.94
C ARG A 23 -11.98 -1.49 -4.89
N TRP A 24 -13.12 -1.68 -4.24
CA TRP A 24 -13.79 -2.97 -4.22
C TRP A 24 -14.47 -3.24 -5.56
N VAL A 25 -14.35 -4.48 -6.03
CA VAL A 25 -15.17 -5.00 -7.13
C VAL A 25 -15.67 -6.36 -6.69
N ALA A 26 -16.97 -6.47 -6.49
CA ALA A 26 -17.61 -7.75 -6.23
C ALA A 26 -17.63 -8.55 -7.53
N MET A 27 -17.12 -9.78 -7.50
CA MET A 27 -17.19 -10.69 -8.65
C MET A 27 -18.49 -11.51 -8.64
N GLU A 28 -19.20 -11.51 -7.50
CA GLU A 28 -20.48 -12.18 -7.29
C GLU A 28 -21.46 -11.25 -6.58
N ASP A 29 -22.74 -11.37 -6.92
CA ASP A 29 -23.79 -10.65 -6.21
C ASP A 29 -23.86 -11.12 -4.74
N PRO A 30 -24.15 -10.22 -3.79
CA PRO A 30 -24.45 -10.66 -2.44
C PRO A 30 -25.63 -11.64 -2.44
N PRO A 31 -25.66 -12.60 -1.51
CA PRO A 31 -26.83 -13.44 -1.29
C PRO A 31 -28.12 -12.63 -1.03
N SER A 32 -27.97 -11.41 -0.50
CA SER A 32 -29.05 -10.45 -0.28
C SER A 32 -28.64 -9.05 -0.74
N PRO A 33 -29.32 -8.45 -1.74
CA PRO A 33 -29.05 -7.09 -2.20
C PRO A 33 -29.39 -6.02 -1.16
N THR A 34 -30.38 -6.28 -0.29
CA THR A 34 -30.88 -5.33 0.72
C THR A 34 -30.16 -5.44 2.05
N ASP A 35 -29.48 -6.56 2.31
CA ASP A 35 -28.74 -6.82 3.55
C ASP A 35 -27.52 -7.72 3.26
N PRO A 36 -26.50 -7.18 2.57
CA PRO A 36 -25.30 -7.96 2.28
C PRO A 36 -24.55 -8.28 3.59
N PRO A 37 -23.96 -9.47 3.74
CA PRO A 37 -23.16 -9.80 4.91
C PRO A 37 -21.96 -8.83 5.03
N ASP A 38 -21.60 -8.49 6.27
CA ASP A 38 -20.41 -7.68 6.54
C ASP A 38 -19.16 -8.45 6.09
N GLN A 39 -18.61 -8.01 4.96
CA GLN A 39 -17.35 -8.50 4.44
C GLN A 39 -16.31 -7.40 4.57
N GLY A 40 -15.18 -7.76 5.16
CA GLY A 40 -14.04 -6.86 5.34
C GLY A 40 -12.87 -7.28 4.47
N ILE A 41 -12.15 -6.31 3.93
CA ILE A 41 -10.79 -6.50 3.41
C ILE A 41 -9.81 -5.93 4.42
N ARG A 42 -8.78 -6.71 4.72
CA ARG A 42 -7.65 -6.26 5.53
C ARG A 42 -6.49 -5.96 4.60
N VAL A 43 -5.98 -4.73 4.66
CA VAL A 43 -4.87 -4.30 3.81
C VAL A 43 -3.65 -3.96 4.66
N GLU A 44 -2.48 -4.31 4.14
CA GLU A 44 -1.18 -4.03 4.76
C GLU A 44 -0.21 -3.49 3.70
N LEU A 45 0.59 -2.50 4.10
CA LEU A 45 1.76 -2.04 3.34
C LEU A 45 2.99 -2.26 4.20
N GLN A 46 3.94 -3.03 3.68
CA GLN A 46 5.19 -3.34 4.34
C GLN A 46 6.38 -2.80 3.55
N LEU A 47 7.35 -2.24 4.29
CA LEU A 47 8.65 -1.80 3.79
C LEU A 47 9.74 -2.63 4.45
N ASN A 48 10.55 -3.36 3.69
CA ASN A 48 11.54 -4.32 4.21
C ASN A 48 10.91 -5.24 5.29
N ARG A 49 9.70 -5.76 5.05
CA ARG A 49 8.90 -6.58 5.98
C ARG A 49 8.46 -5.88 7.27
N ASN A 50 8.56 -4.56 7.34
CA ASN A 50 8.06 -3.77 8.45
C ASN A 50 6.74 -3.08 8.05
N PRO A 51 5.63 -3.28 8.78
CA PRO A 51 4.36 -2.64 8.44
C PRO A 51 4.46 -1.12 8.65
N VAL A 52 4.03 -0.37 7.62
CA VAL A 52 3.88 1.10 7.65
C VAL A 52 2.42 1.52 7.46
N LEU A 53 1.62 0.66 6.85
CA LEU A 53 0.17 0.64 7.01
C LEU A 53 -0.12 -0.69 7.70
N GLY A 54 -0.57 -0.59 8.97
CA GLY A 54 -0.97 -1.76 9.74
C GLY A 54 -2.20 -2.45 9.13
N PRO A 55 -2.62 -3.60 9.67
CA PRO A 55 -3.83 -4.29 9.21
C PRO A 55 -5.03 -3.36 9.34
N THR A 56 -5.41 -2.74 8.21
CA THR A 56 -6.52 -1.80 8.14
C THR A 56 -7.70 -2.57 7.56
N ILE A 57 -8.73 -2.77 8.38
CA ILE A 57 -9.95 -3.48 7.98
C ILE A 57 -10.94 -2.46 7.47
N LEU A 58 -11.36 -2.63 6.23
CA LEU A 58 -12.37 -1.79 5.58
C LEU A 58 -13.55 -2.68 5.21
N TYR A 59 -14.76 -2.22 5.50
CA TYR A 59 -15.98 -2.98 5.28
C TYR A 59 -16.65 -2.59 3.96
N ARG A 60 -17.35 -3.55 3.35
CA ARG A 60 -18.03 -3.42 2.05
C ARG A 60 -18.74 -2.07 1.83
N ARG A 61 -19.53 -1.58 2.81
CA ARG A 61 -20.30 -0.33 2.66
C ARG A 61 -19.42 0.89 2.40
N ASP A 62 -18.22 0.90 2.96
CA ASP A 62 -17.27 2.01 2.84
C ASP A 62 -16.37 1.89 1.60
N LEU A 63 -16.45 0.76 0.88
CA LEU A 63 -15.54 0.42 -0.21
C LEU A 63 -16.17 0.35 -1.61
N ASP A 64 -17.50 0.52 -1.71
CA ASP A 64 -18.17 0.72 -3.00
C ASP A 64 -17.61 1.98 -3.71
N ALA A 65 -17.26 3.00 -2.91
CA ALA A 65 -16.47 4.14 -3.37
C ALA A 65 -14.96 3.86 -3.23
N PRO A 66 -14.12 4.40 -4.13
CA PRO A 66 -12.68 4.43 -3.93
C PRO A 66 -12.26 5.00 -2.58
N VAL A 67 -11.33 4.34 -1.90
CA VAL A 67 -10.74 4.80 -0.64
C VAL A 67 -9.22 4.90 -0.79
N TYR A 68 -8.65 5.92 -0.14
CA TYR A 68 -7.22 6.17 -0.08
C TYR A 68 -6.75 6.06 1.37
N LEU A 69 -5.77 5.17 1.59
CA LEU A 69 -5.17 4.89 2.90
C LEU A 69 -3.78 5.48 2.95
N ARG A 70 -3.55 6.38 3.90
CA ARG A 70 -2.24 7.01 4.10
C ARG A 70 -1.38 6.14 5.03
N ALA A 71 -0.16 5.83 4.61
CA ALA A 71 0.80 5.14 5.46
C ALA A 71 1.23 6.01 6.66
N ASN A 72 1.61 5.38 7.77
CA ASN A 72 2.11 6.07 8.94
C ASN A 72 3.46 6.75 8.64
N ALA A 73 3.43 8.09 8.52
CA ALA A 73 4.60 8.88 8.12
C ALA A 73 5.79 8.74 9.08
N ALA A 74 5.56 8.64 10.40
CA ALA A 74 6.65 8.47 11.36
C ALA A 74 7.37 7.12 11.16
N ARG A 75 6.59 6.04 11.07
CA ARG A 75 7.12 4.68 10.86
C ARG A 75 7.78 4.53 9.49
N THR A 76 7.19 5.08 8.43
CA THR A 76 7.79 5.10 7.10
C THR A 76 9.17 5.75 7.11
N ARG A 77 9.30 6.95 7.71
CA ARG A 77 10.57 7.67 7.77
C ARG A 77 11.65 6.90 8.52
N GLU A 78 11.29 6.24 9.62
CA GLU A 78 12.21 5.39 10.39
C GLU A 78 12.81 4.27 9.52
N ILE A 79 11.95 3.53 8.80
CA ILE A 79 12.37 2.40 7.96
C ILE A 79 13.18 2.87 6.76
N LEU A 80 12.76 3.96 6.10
CA LEU A 80 13.48 4.52 4.95
C LEU A 80 14.91 4.94 5.33
N ARG A 81 15.08 5.61 6.48
CA ARG A 81 16.42 5.97 7.00
C ARG A 81 17.28 4.73 7.24
N ALA A 82 16.72 3.70 7.88
CA ALA A 82 17.44 2.46 8.13
C ALA A 82 17.83 1.72 6.84
N ALA A 83 16.96 1.72 5.83
CA ALA A 83 17.22 1.11 4.52
C ALA A 83 18.34 1.83 3.75
N ALA A 84 18.28 3.17 3.73
CA ALA A 84 19.29 4.00 3.06
C ALA A 84 20.69 3.84 3.68
N ALA A 85 20.78 3.68 5.01
CA ALA A 85 22.05 3.50 5.71
C ALA A 85 22.74 2.15 5.43
N LYS A 86 21.98 1.09 5.11
CA LYS A 86 22.51 -0.27 4.99
C LYS A 86 22.87 -0.66 3.55
N ALA A 87 21.93 -0.48 2.63
CA ALA A 87 22.03 -1.04 1.29
C ALA A 87 21.45 -0.14 0.20
N ALA A 88 20.85 1.00 0.56
CA ALA A 88 20.10 1.86 -0.35
C ALA A 88 19.09 1.07 -1.22
N ALA A 89 18.51 0.00 -0.65
CA ALA A 89 17.53 -0.85 -1.30
C ALA A 89 16.29 -0.97 -0.40
N LEU A 90 15.12 -0.95 -1.04
CA LEU A 90 13.83 -1.01 -0.37
C LEU A 90 12.95 -2.06 -1.04
N ASP A 91 12.52 -3.04 -0.26
CA ASP A 91 11.47 -3.99 -0.61
C ASP A 91 10.12 -3.42 -0.18
N ILE A 92 9.23 -3.24 -1.14
CA ILE A 92 7.87 -2.74 -0.95
C ILE A 92 6.91 -3.91 -1.19
N GLN A 93 6.01 -4.15 -0.25
CA GLN A 93 5.01 -5.21 -0.35
C GLN A 93 3.63 -4.68 0.02
N VAL A 94 2.67 -4.85 -0.89
CA VAL A 94 1.24 -4.62 -0.64
C VAL A 94 0.58 -5.98 -0.46
N ILE A 95 -0.16 -6.16 0.63
CA ILE A 95 -0.86 -7.41 0.95
C ILE A 95 -2.32 -7.10 1.19
N ILE A 96 -3.19 -7.85 0.51
CA ILE A 96 -4.64 -7.73 0.62
C ILE A 96 -5.20 -9.07 1.06
N HIS A 97 -5.72 -9.11 2.28
CA HIS A 97 -6.44 -10.26 2.81
C HIS A 97 -7.94 -10.05 2.62
N GLY A 98 -8.62 -11.07 2.10
CA GLY A 98 -10.04 -11.03 1.83
C GLY A 98 -10.48 -12.28 1.05
N SER A 99 -11.77 -12.40 0.79
CA SER A 99 -12.29 -13.44 -0.10
C SER A 99 -11.92 -13.11 -1.56
N VAL A 100 -11.42 -14.10 -2.30
CA VAL A 100 -11.11 -13.97 -3.75
C VAL A 100 -12.37 -13.65 -4.57
N ALA A 101 -13.56 -14.03 -4.08
CA ALA A 101 -14.84 -13.65 -4.70
C ALA A 101 -15.09 -12.13 -4.73
N ASN A 102 -14.27 -11.36 -4.00
CA ASN A 102 -14.41 -9.91 -3.87
C ASN A 102 -13.05 -9.20 -3.93
N ALA A 103 -12.22 -9.62 -4.88
CA ALA A 103 -10.85 -9.15 -4.98
C ALA A 103 -10.82 -7.65 -5.37
N PRO A 104 -10.13 -6.80 -4.59
CA PRO A 104 -10.09 -5.37 -4.85
C PRO A 104 -8.99 -5.03 -5.86
N TYR A 105 -9.19 -3.94 -6.59
CA TYR A 105 -8.08 -3.25 -7.24
C TYR A 105 -7.34 -2.41 -6.20
N ALA A 106 -6.02 -2.46 -6.24
CA ALA A 106 -5.20 -1.58 -5.41
C ALA A 106 -4.07 -0.94 -6.21
N ALA A 107 -3.67 0.26 -5.81
CA ALA A 107 -2.55 0.95 -6.40
C ALA A 107 -1.81 1.75 -5.33
N LEU A 108 -0.50 1.56 -5.26
CA LEU A 108 0.37 2.31 -4.37
C LEU A 108 0.91 3.56 -5.07
N TYR A 109 0.82 4.69 -4.42
CA TYR A 109 1.35 5.97 -4.86
C TYR A 109 2.41 6.47 -3.87
N GLN A 110 3.41 7.16 -4.40
CA GLN A 110 4.19 8.13 -3.64
C GLN A 110 3.67 9.51 -4.00
N LEU A 111 3.22 10.26 -3.00
CA LEU A 111 2.70 11.62 -3.17
C LEU A 111 3.54 12.59 -2.36
N ARG A 112 3.72 13.79 -2.90
CA ARG A 112 4.35 14.92 -2.24
C ARG A 112 3.29 15.85 -1.65
N ASP A 113 3.51 16.30 -0.41
CA ASP A 113 2.69 17.28 0.30
C ASP A 113 1.21 16.88 0.40
N TYR A 114 0.91 15.57 0.49
CA TYR A 114 -0.46 15.09 0.64
C TYR A 114 -1.00 15.40 2.05
N ALA A 115 -2.02 16.25 2.10
CA ALA A 115 -2.66 16.74 3.32
C ALA A 115 -3.92 15.96 3.72
N GLY A 116 -4.26 14.87 3.03
CA GLY A 116 -5.43 14.07 3.35
C GLY A 116 -5.31 13.33 4.68
N GLU A 117 -6.47 12.94 5.19
CA GLU A 117 -6.64 12.16 6.41
C GLU A 117 -6.04 10.74 6.27
N ALA A 118 -6.02 9.99 7.38
CA ALA A 118 -5.57 8.60 7.37
C ALA A 118 -6.38 7.73 6.39
N ILE A 119 -7.67 8.02 6.26
CA ILE A 119 -8.60 7.42 5.31
C ILE A 119 -9.32 8.57 4.60
N ASP A 120 -9.20 8.64 3.28
CA ASP A 120 -9.79 9.70 2.45
C ASP A 120 -10.53 9.09 1.25
N THR A 121 -11.45 9.82 0.65
CA THR A 121 -12.20 9.43 -0.56
C THR A 121 -11.93 10.38 -1.73
N ALA A 122 -11.22 11.49 -1.50
CA ALA A 122 -10.88 12.44 -2.53
C ALA A 122 -9.91 11.82 -3.57
N PRO A 123 -10.22 11.92 -4.88
CA PRO A 123 -9.36 11.34 -5.91
C PRO A 123 -8.00 12.05 -5.96
N VAL A 124 -6.93 11.26 -6.01
CA VAL A 124 -5.56 11.78 -6.19
C VAL A 124 -5.14 11.70 -7.65
N ARG A 125 -4.57 12.79 -8.17
CA ARG A 125 -4.03 12.84 -9.53
C ARG A 125 -2.55 12.47 -9.52
N ALA A 126 -2.24 11.19 -9.60
CA ALA A 126 -0.88 10.69 -9.59
C ALA A 126 -0.73 9.42 -10.43
N THR A 127 0.52 9.08 -10.77
CA THR A 127 0.86 7.82 -11.42
C THR A 127 1.21 6.79 -10.35
N PRO A 128 0.64 5.57 -10.41
CA PRO A 128 0.93 4.54 -9.42
C PRO A 128 2.33 3.97 -9.59
N LEU A 129 2.99 3.71 -8.47
CA LEU A 129 4.27 2.99 -8.40
C LEU A 129 4.09 1.49 -8.63
N LEU A 130 2.99 0.94 -8.13
CA LEU A 130 2.66 -0.47 -8.19
C LEU A 130 1.15 -0.65 -8.19
N GLN A 131 0.66 -1.61 -8.96
CA GLN A 131 -0.75 -1.95 -9.07
C GLN A 131 -0.95 -3.43 -8.75
N VAL A 132 -2.03 -3.72 -8.03
CA VAL A 132 -2.51 -5.07 -7.77
C VAL A 132 -3.82 -5.23 -8.51
N GLN A 133 -3.85 -6.23 -9.39
CA GLN A 133 -5.10 -6.65 -10.04
C GLN A 133 -5.67 -7.85 -9.29
N PRO A 134 -7.00 -7.97 -9.23
CA PRO A 134 -7.65 -9.13 -8.63
C PRO A 134 -7.25 -10.41 -9.35
N SER A 135 -7.02 -11.49 -8.60
CA SER A 135 -6.92 -12.83 -9.16
C SER A 135 -8.29 -13.32 -9.64
N VAL A 136 -8.33 -14.04 -10.76
CA VAL A 136 -9.57 -14.64 -11.26
C VAL A 136 -10.01 -15.81 -10.36
N PRO A 137 -11.32 -16.10 -10.25
CA PRO A 137 -11.88 -17.06 -9.29
C PRO A 137 -11.35 -18.52 -9.35
N GLY A 138 -10.55 -18.86 -10.37
CA GLY A 138 -9.97 -20.20 -10.54
C GLY A 138 -8.81 -20.52 -9.58
N GLU A 139 -8.20 -19.52 -8.95
CA GLU A 139 -7.06 -19.71 -8.04
C GLU A 139 -7.55 -19.73 -6.58
N ARG A 140 -7.63 -20.92 -6.01
CA ARG A 140 -8.05 -21.10 -4.61
C ARG A 140 -7.01 -20.54 -3.63
N TRP A 141 -7.52 -19.91 -2.56
CA TRP A 141 -6.97 -19.72 -1.21
C TRP A 141 -6.34 -18.35 -0.80
N HIS A 142 -6.97 -17.77 0.26
CA HIS A 142 -6.47 -16.90 1.35
C HIS A 142 -5.89 -15.50 1.12
N VAL A 143 -5.40 -15.14 -0.06
CA VAL A 143 -4.90 -13.77 -0.34
C VAL A 143 -5.63 -13.23 -1.57
N ALA A 144 -6.38 -12.14 -1.39
CA ALA A 144 -7.10 -11.50 -2.48
C ALA A 144 -6.15 -10.81 -3.48
N GLY A 145 -4.94 -10.45 -3.03
CA GLY A 145 -3.86 -10.01 -3.89
C GLY A 145 -2.58 -9.68 -3.10
N GLN A 146 -1.43 -9.91 -3.73
CA GLN A 146 -0.14 -9.46 -3.24
C GLN A 146 0.69 -8.93 -4.39
N ALA A 147 1.42 -7.85 -4.17
CA ALA A 147 2.42 -7.37 -5.11
C ALA A 147 3.67 -6.90 -4.38
N ASN A 148 4.82 -7.11 -5.01
CA ASN A 148 6.14 -6.85 -4.46
C ASN A 148 6.95 -6.02 -5.46
N LEU A 149 7.67 -5.01 -4.97
CA LEU A 149 8.57 -4.20 -5.77
C LEU A 149 9.85 -3.95 -4.99
N ARG A 150 11.00 -4.26 -5.59
CA ARG A 150 12.31 -3.86 -5.08
C ARG A 150 12.79 -2.64 -5.84
N VAL A 151 13.23 -1.61 -5.12
CA VAL A 151 13.75 -0.36 -5.67
C VAL A 151 15.12 -0.02 -5.06
N GLN A 152 15.94 0.72 -5.81
CA GLN A 152 17.03 1.51 -5.22
C GLN A 152 16.42 2.74 -4.55
N LEU A 153 16.89 3.09 -3.36
CA LEU A 153 16.35 4.18 -2.55
C LEU A 153 17.32 5.36 -2.49
N GLU A 154 16.86 6.52 -2.94
CA GLU A 154 17.53 7.80 -2.80
C GLU A 154 16.70 8.69 -1.86
N LEU A 155 17.32 9.22 -0.80
CA LEU A 155 16.64 10.11 0.15
C LEU A 155 17.05 11.57 -0.07
N ALA A 156 16.05 12.46 -0.10
CA ALA A 156 16.23 13.90 0.01
C ALA A 156 15.74 14.40 1.38
N GLY A 157 16.38 15.45 1.91
CA GLY A 157 16.13 16.01 3.25
C GLY A 157 17.30 15.80 4.23
N GLU A 158 17.27 16.47 5.38
CA GLU A 158 18.36 16.38 6.36
C GLU A 158 18.47 14.96 6.97
N ARG A 159 19.71 14.46 7.05
CA ARG A 159 20.02 13.20 7.74
C ARG A 159 19.89 13.41 9.25
N THR A 160 18.73 13.13 9.82
CA THR A 160 18.54 13.19 11.27
C THR A 160 19.21 11.97 11.92
N HIS A 161 20.23 12.20 12.75
CA HIS A 161 20.78 11.16 13.62
C HIS A 161 19.74 10.79 14.69
N LEU A 162 19.28 9.54 14.71
CA LEU A 162 18.46 9.03 15.81
C LEU A 162 19.35 8.92 17.06
N ARG A 163 19.03 9.67 18.12
CA ARG A 163 19.57 9.41 19.46
C ARG A 163 18.93 8.12 19.95
N VAL A 164 19.73 7.06 20.05
CA VAL A 164 19.36 5.86 20.79
C VAL A 164 19.38 6.26 22.27
N LEU A 165 18.22 6.19 22.94
CA LEU A 165 18.11 6.25 24.40
C LEU A 165 18.35 4.87 24.98
#